data_AF-A0A7S0HTX5-F1
#
_entry.id   AF-A0A7S0HTX5-F1
#
_cell.length_a   1.000
_cell.length_b   1.000
_cell.length_c   1.000
_cell.angle_alpha   90.00
_cell.angle_beta   90.00
_cell.angle_gamma   90.00
#
_symmetry.space_group_name_H-M   'P 1'
#
loop_
_entity.id
_entity.type
_entity.pdbx_description
1 polymer ?
#
loop_
_entity_poly.entity_id
_entity_poly.type
_entity_poly.pdbx_seq_one_letter_code
_entity_poly.pdbx_strand_id
1 'polypeptide(L)'
;NMSELNSYLGQLEAAICTESLMMGPPPSPSRSPPACAYTFTSTASLKTAVQAFDANPTAATATYGTIADWCVSAITDMSYLFYELQNINADISSWDTSRVTDMSRMFRQASAFNQPLGFDTSSVR
;
A
#
# COMPACT_ATOMS: atom_id res chain seq x y z
N ASN A 1 9.17 31.03 20.02
CA ASN A 1 9.86 32.21 19.44
C ASN A 1 9.07 32.62 18.19
N MET A 2 8.60 33.87 18.11
CA MET A 2 7.78 34.35 16.98
C MET A 2 8.54 34.33 15.64
N SER A 3 9.87 34.18 15.64
CA SER A 3 10.66 34.06 14.40
C SER A 3 10.62 32.68 13.74
N GLU A 4 10.31 31.60 14.46
CA GLU A 4 10.25 30.25 13.87
C GLU A 4 8.89 29.94 13.21
N LEU A 5 7.79 30.52 13.73
CA LEU A 5 6.46 30.39 13.12
C LEU A 5 6.35 31.18 11.79
N ASN A 6 7.11 32.26 11.63
CA ASN A 6 7.11 33.06 10.39
C ASN A 6 7.87 32.39 9.23
N SER A 7 8.75 31.42 9.49
CA SER A 7 9.39 30.62 8.43
C SER A 7 8.41 29.64 7.79
N TYR A 8 7.48 29.10 8.58
CA TYR A 8 6.46 28.14 8.11
C TYR A 8 5.33 28.82 7.34
N LEU A 9 4.97 30.06 7.68
CA LEU A 9 3.93 30.81 6.95
C LEU A 9 4.41 31.33 5.58
N GLY A 10 5.72 31.61 5.43
CA GLY A 10 6.29 32.08 4.15
C GLY A 10 6.41 31.03 3.05
N GLN A 11 6.16 29.74 3.34
CA GLN A 11 6.18 28.67 2.32
C GLN A 11 4.78 28.25 1.84
N LEU A 12 3.71 28.69 2.52
CA LEU A 12 2.33 28.36 2.12
C LEU A 12 1.69 29.36 1.14
N GLU A 13 2.34 30.50 0.85
CA GLU A 13 1.75 31.58 0.04
C GLU A 13 2.06 31.50 -1.47
N ALA A 14 2.77 30.46 -1.93
CA ALA A 14 3.23 30.37 -3.32
C ALA A 14 2.27 29.67 -4.31
N ALA A 15 0.98 29.48 -4.00
CA ALA A 15 0.08 28.74 -4.92
C ALA A 15 -1.38 29.22 -4.98
N ILE A 16 -1.65 30.51 -4.82
CA ILE A 16 -2.97 31.08 -5.14
C ILE A 16 -2.82 32.08 -6.29
N CYS A 17 -2.71 31.56 -7.52
CA CYS A 17 -2.90 32.36 -8.72
C CYS A 17 -4.40 32.47 -9.01
N THR A 18 -4.89 33.69 -8.98
CA THR A 18 -6.19 34.19 -9.41
C THR A 18 -6.50 33.84 -10.87
N GLU A 19 -7.66 33.23 -11.14
CA GLU A 19 -8.49 33.56 -12.31
C GLU A 19 -9.94 33.14 -12.09
N SER A 20 -10.84 34.11 -11.95
CA SER A 20 -12.28 33.92 -12.09
C SER A 20 -12.64 33.99 -13.57
N LEU A 21 -13.30 32.95 -14.08
CA LEU A 21 -14.32 32.92 -15.15
C LEU A 21 -14.22 31.54 -15.85
N MET A 22 -14.95 30.53 -15.34
CA MET A 22 -15.71 29.47 -16.05
C MET A 22 -16.26 28.52 -14.97
N MET A 23 -17.50 28.72 -14.52
CA MET A 23 -18.20 27.73 -13.68
C MET A 23 -18.60 26.53 -14.55
N GLY A 24 -17.62 25.68 -14.89
CA GLY A 24 -17.90 24.28 -15.14
C GLY A 24 -18.26 23.59 -13.81
N PRO A 25 -18.96 22.44 -13.81
CA PRO A 25 -19.04 21.63 -12.60
C PRO A 25 -17.61 21.45 -12.06
N PRO A 26 -17.39 21.51 -10.74
CA PRO A 26 -16.05 21.33 -10.19
C PRO A 26 -15.45 20.09 -10.85
N PRO A 27 -14.19 20.11 -11.33
CA PRO A 27 -13.56 18.87 -11.71
C PRO A 27 -13.74 17.98 -10.49
N SER A 28 -14.52 16.89 -10.64
CA SER A 28 -14.56 15.83 -9.65
C SER A 28 -13.11 15.66 -9.22
N PRO A 29 -12.76 15.71 -7.94
CA PRO A 29 -11.39 15.43 -7.56
C PRO A 29 -11.12 14.05 -8.12
N SER A 30 -10.42 14.02 -9.25
CA SER A 30 -9.67 12.90 -9.75
C SER A 30 -8.61 12.76 -8.70
N ARG A 31 -9.03 12.18 -7.57
CA ARG A 31 -8.18 11.54 -6.59
C ARG A 31 -7.40 10.58 -7.47
N SER A 32 -6.23 11.04 -7.92
CA SER A 32 -5.22 10.14 -8.44
C SER A 32 -5.23 8.98 -7.47
N PRO A 33 -5.54 7.74 -7.92
CA PRO A 33 -5.53 6.60 -7.03
C PRO A 33 -4.24 6.68 -6.23
N PRO A 34 -4.25 6.42 -4.91
CA PRO A 34 -3.03 6.49 -4.12
C PRO A 34 -1.95 5.77 -4.91
N ALA A 35 -0.92 6.53 -5.30
CA ALA A 35 0.16 5.98 -6.09
C ALA A 35 0.76 4.84 -5.26
N CYS A 36 1.00 3.70 -5.91
CA CYS A 36 1.66 2.54 -5.30
C CYS A 36 2.75 3.00 -4.33
N ALA A 37 2.67 2.59 -3.07
CA ALA A 37 3.72 2.94 -2.13
C ALA A 37 5.04 2.24 -2.48
N TYR A 38 4.93 0.99 -2.95
CA TYR A 38 6.03 0.23 -3.52
C TYR A 38 5.50 -0.79 -4.53
N THR A 39 6.20 -0.95 -5.65
CA THR A 39 5.82 -1.89 -6.71
C THR A 39 6.69 -3.14 -6.66
N PHE A 40 6.05 -4.29 -6.51
CA PHE A 40 6.72 -5.59 -6.50
C PHE A 40 6.58 -6.29 -7.85
N THR A 41 7.70 -6.65 -8.45
CA THR A 41 7.76 -7.39 -9.72
C THR A 41 8.20 -8.84 -9.56
N SER A 42 8.51 -9.27 -8.33
CA SER A 42 8.93 -10.63 -8.03
C SER A 42 8.39 -11.10 -6.67
N THR A 43 8.04 -12.38 -6.57
CA THR A 43 7.62 -12.99 -5.30
C THR A 43 8.71 -12.89 -4.23
N ALA A 44 9.98 -12.94 -4.64
CA ALA A 44 11.11 -12.81 -3.72
C ALA A 44 11.15 -11.43 -3.04
N SER A 45 11.02 -10.33 -3.80
CA SER A 45 11.02 -8.99 -3.23
C SER A 45 9.80 -8.73 -2.35
N LEU A 46 8.61 -9.22 -2.75
CA LEU A 46 7.41 -9.14 -1.93
C LEU A 46 7.58 -9.90 -0.61
N LYS A 47 8.11 -11.13 -0.66
CA LYS A 47 8.37 -11.94 0.54
C LYS A 47 9.35 -11.27 1.50
N THR A 48 10.42 -10.66 0.98
CA THR A 48 11.36 -9.88 1.81
C THR A 48 10.67 -8.71 2.49
N ALA A 49 9.82 -7.96 1.79
CA ALA A 49 9.10 -6.84 2.38
C ALA A 49 8.10 -7.28 3.46
N VAL A 50 7.36 -8.36 3.21
CA VAL A 50 6.44 -8.95 4.19
C VAL A 50 7.19 -9.43 5.44
N GLN A 51 8.33 -10.10 5.29
CA GLN A 51 9.17 -10.53 6.42
C GLN A 51 9.72 -9.34 7.21
N ALA A 52 10.13 -8.27 6.52
CA ALA A 52 10.56 -7.04 7.18
C ALA A 52 9.41 -6.40 7.97
N PHE A 53 8.18 -6.45 7.45
CA PHE A 53 7.00 -5.93 8.14
C PHE A 53 6.67 -6.76 9.38
N ASP A 54 6.73 -8.09 9.32
CA ASP A 54 6.52 -8.97 10.48
C ASP A 54 7.58 -8.74 11.59
N ALA A 55 8.83 -8.45 11.21
CA ALA A 55 9.91 -8.17 12.15
C ALA A 55 9.83 -6.75 12.74
N ASN A 56 9.51 -5.75 11.92
CA ASN A 56 9.41 -4.34 12.33
C ASN A 56 8.51 -3.54 11.36
N PRO A 57 7.22 -3.37 11.68
CA PRO A 57 6.28 -2.64 10.85
C PRO A 57 6.70 -1.18 10.58
N THR A 58 7.29 -0.50 11.55
CA THR A 58 7.72 0.91 11.42
C THR A 58 8.85 1.05 10.40
N ALA A 59 9.87 0.19 10.47
CA ALA A 59 11.00 0.22 9.54
C ALA A 59 10.57 -0.23 8.12
N ALA A 60 9.71 -1.23 8.03
CA ALA A 60 9.16 -1.68 6.76
C ALA A 60 8.31 -0.58 6.09
N THR A 61 7.47 0.12 6.86
CA THR A 61 6.65 1.23 6.36
C THR A 61 7.52 2.39 5.88
N ALA A 62 8.65 2.68 6.53
CA ALA A 62 9.58 3.70 6.05
C ALA A 62 10.26 3.33 4.70
N THR A 63 10.36 2.04 4.38
CA THR A 63 11.06 1.54 3.18
C THR A 63 10.11 1.25 2.02
N TYR A 64 8.99 0.59 2.30
CA TYR A 64 8.03 0.09 1.32
C TYR A 64 6.67 0.82 1.40
N GLY A 65 6.52 1.76 2.33
CA GLY A 65 5.25 2.39 2.64
C GLY A 65 4.22 1.44 3.26
N THR A 66 2.98 1.90 3.38
CA THR A 66 1.90 1.12 3.99
C THR A 66 1.57 -0.09 3.13
N ILE A 67 1.45 -1.25 3.78
CA ILE A 67 1.19 -2.54 3.11
C ILE A 67 -0.10 -2.60 2.29
N ALA A 68 -1.14 -1.85 2.69
CA ALA A 68 -2.38 -1.73 1.94
C ALA A 68 -2.21 -1.06 0.56
N ASP A 69 -1.15 -0.25 0.39
CA ASP A 69 -0.86 0.52 -0.84
C ASP A 69 0.22 -0.16 -1.70
N TRP A 70 0.61 -1.40 -1.37
CA TRP A 70 1.59 -2.15 -2.15
C TRP A 70 1.01 -2.65 -3.47
N CYS A 71 1.74 -2.40 -4.56
CA CYS A 71 1.35 -2.86 -5.88
C CYS A 71 1.94 -4.24 -6.17
N VAL A 72 1.08 -5.25 -6.04
CA VAL A 72 1.39 -6.67 -6.22
C VAL A 72 0.78 -7.26 -7.50
N SER A 73 0.21 -6.43 -8.38
CA SER A 73 -0.49 -6.88 -9.59
C SER A 73 0.40 -7.63 -10.60
N ALA A 74 1.73 -7.52 -10.49
CA ALA A 74 2.67 -8.29 -11.32
C ALA A 74 2.96 -9.69 -10.77
N ILE A 75 2.53 -10.01 -9.54
CA ILE A 75 2.84 -11.26 -8.84
C ILE A 75 1.88 -12.37 -9.28
N THR A 76 2.43 -13.52 -9.65
CA THR A 76 1.65 -14.71 -10.05
C THR A 76 1.68 -15.83 -9.01
N ASP A 77 2.65 -15.82 -8.10
CA ASP A 77 2.81 -16.82 -7.04
C ASP A 77 2.88 -16.12 -5.68
N MET A 78 1.89 -16.39 -4.83
CA MET A 78 1.81 -15.95 -3.44
C MET A 78 1.85 -17.13 -2.45
N SER A 79 2.30 -18.30 -2.91
CA SER A 79 2.48 -19.46 -2.05
C SER A 79 3.41 -19.12 -0.86
N TYR A 80 3.01 -19.56 0.34
CA TYR A 80 3.74 -19.34 1.58
C TYR A 80 4.09 -17.87 1.92
N LEU A 81 3.41 -16.87 1.33
CA LEU A 81 3.82 -15.47 1.49
C LEU A 81 3.81 -15.00 2.95
N PHE A 82 2.82 -15.42 3.73
CA PHE A 82 2.69 -15.14 5.17
C PHE A 82 2.96 -16.39 6.03
N TYR A 83 3.66 -17.39 5.50
CA TYR A 83 3.93 -18.62 6.22
C TYR A 83 4.71 -18.35 7.51
N GLU A 84 4.16 -18.82 8.64
CA GLU A 84 4.74 -18.68 9.99
C GLU A 84 4.92 -17.24 10.51
N LEU A 85 4.35 -16.22 9.86
CA LEU A 85 4.45 -14.83 10.32
C LEU A 85 3.45 -14.57 11.46
N GLN A 86 3.98 -14.27 12.64
CA GLN A 86 3.18 -14.22 13.88
C GLN A 86 2.70 -12.82 14.24
N ASN A 87 3.17 -11.76 13.59
CA ASN A 87 2.87 -10.38 13.94
C ASN A 87 2.07 -9.64 12.85
N ILE A 88 1.86 -10.26 11.68
CA ILE A 88 1.10 -9.68 10.57
C ILE A 88 -0.41 -9.62 10.89
N ASN A 89 -0.97 -8.42 10.94
CA ASN A 89 -2.41 -8.18 11.03
C ASN A 89 -2.84 -6.89 10.29
N ALA A 90 -2.21 -6.62 9.15
CA ALA A 90 -2.48 -5.42 8.37
C ALA A 90 -3.53 -5.69 7.27
N ASP A 91 -4.27 -4.65 6.89
CA ASP A 91 -5.26 -4.74 5.82
C ASP A 91 -4.56 -4.92 4.46
N ILE A 92 -4.92 -6.01 3.79
CA ILE A 92 -4.43 -6.39 2.45
C ILE A 92 -5.60 -6.64 1.49
N SER A 93 -6.82 -6.25 1.87
CA SER A 93 -8.03 -6.49 1.07
C SER A 93 -8.02 -5.74 -0.27
N SER A 94 -7.19 -4.70 -0.40
CA SER A 94 -7.00 -3.88 -1.60
C SER A 94 -6.05 -4.48 -2.64
N TRP A 95 -5.34 -5.58 -2.32
CA TRP A 95 -4.35 -6.15 -3.22
C TRP A 95 -5.00 -6.73 -4.48
N ASP A 96 -4.49 -6.33 -5.65
CA ASP A 96 -4.88 -6.92 -6.93
C ASP A 96 -4.22 -8.30 -7.08
N THR A 97 -5.00 -9.36 -6.83
CA THR A 97 -4.57 -10.76 -6.97
C THR A 97 -5.06 -11.41 -8.27
N SER A 98 -5.60 -10.66 -9.23
CA SER A 98 -6.22 -11.19 -10.46
C SER A 98 -5.28 -12.08 -11.29
N ARG A 99 -3.96 -11.85 -11.17
CA ARG A 99 -2.90 -12.62 -11.86
C ARG A 99 -2.29 -13.73 -11.02
N VAL A 100 -2.69 -13.89 -9.76
CA VAL A 100 -2.16 -14.92 -8.86
C VAL A 100 -2.76 -16.27 -9.22
N THR A 101 -1.89 -17.24 -9.46
CA THR A 101 -2.27 -18.62 -9.79
C THR A 101 -2.04 -19.61 -8.65
N ASP A 102 -1.20 -19.25 -7.67
CA ASP A 102 -0.91 -20.09 -6.50
C ASP A 102 -0.97 -19.27 -5.20
N MET A 103 -1.80 -19.72 -4.25
CA MET A 103 -1.94 -19.18 -2.89
C MET A 103 -1.75 -20.28 -1.83
N SER A 104 -1.11 -21.39 -2.20
CA SER A 104 -0.97 -22.56 -1.34
C SER A 104 -0.23 -22.19 -0.05
N ARG A 105 -0.84 -22.56 1.08
CA ARG A 105 -0.31 -22.34 2.45
C ARG A 105 0.05 -20.88 2.76
N MET A 106 -0.50 -19.90 2.03
CA MET A 106 -0.18 -18.48 2.16
C MET A 106 -0.28 -17.99 3.61
N PHE A 107 -1.33 -18.37 4.34
CA PHE A 107 -1.57 -18.00 5.75
C PHE A 107 -1.33 -19.15 6.74
N ARG A 108 -0.65 -20.23 6.32
CA ARG A 108 -0.41 -21.35 7.24
C ARG A 108 0.46 -20.87 8.40
N GLN A 109 -0.04 -21.06 9.62
CA GLN A 109 0.57 -20.59 10.87
C GLN A 109 0.68 -19.06 11.02
N ALA A 110 -0.05 -18.26 10.23
CA ALA A 110 -0.11 -16.80 10.40
C ALA A 110 -1.12 -16.41 11.50
N SER A 111 -0.81 -16.70 12.76
CA SER A 111 -1.81 -16.74 13.84
C SER A 111 -2.42 -15.39 14.23
N ALA A 112 -1.72 -14.27 13.99
CA ALA A 112 -2.21 -12.93 14.30
C ALA A 112 -3.11 -12.33 13.22
N PHE A 113 -3.17 -12.91 12.02
CA PHE A 113 -3.92 -12.34 10.92
C PHE A 113 -5.43 -12.47 11.14
N ASN A 114 -6.13 -11.34 11.21
CA ASN A 114 -7.56 -11.27 11.43
C ASN A 114 -8.20 -10.08 10.68
N GLN A 115 -7.87 -9.93 9.40
CA GLN A 115 -8.43 -8.91 8.51
C GLN A 115 -9.30 -9.54 7.42
N PRO A 116 -10.29 -8.82 6.86
CA PRO A 116 -11.02 -9.30 5.71
C PRO A 116 -10.11 -9.52 4.50
N LEU A 117 -10.48 -10.46 3.63
CA LEU A 117 -9.80 -10.71 2.36
C LEU A 117 -10.69 -10.24 1.20
N GLY A 118 -10.08 -9.50 0.26
CA GLY A 118 -10.71 -9.01 -0.98
C GLY A 118 -10.14 -9.66 -2.24
N PHE A 119 -9.53 -10.84 -2.11
CA PHE A 119 -8.76 -11.47 -3.18
C PHE A 119 -9.65 -12.04 -4.30
N ASP A 120 -9.25 -11.77 -5.54
CA ASP A 120 -9.71 -12.52 -6.70
C ASP A 120 -9.00 -13.88 -6.75
N THR A 121 -9.79 -14.95 -6.64
CA THR A 121 -9.34 -16.34 -6.68
C THR A 121 -9.69 -17.06 -7.98
N SER A 122 -10.26 -16.35 -8.96
CA SER A 122 -10.71 -16.95 -10.24
C SER A 122 -9.58 -17.58 -11.06
N SER A 123 -8.33 -17.13 -10.83
CA SER A 123 -7.12 -17.63 -11.49
C SER A 123 -6.37 -18.72 -10.70
N VAL A 124 -6.76 -18.99 -9.45
CA VAL A 124 -6.07 -19.94 -8.56
C VAL A 124 -6.44 -21.38 -8.96
N ARG A 125 -5.43 -22.27 -9.02
CA ARG A 125 -5.60 -23.66 -9.48
C ARG A 125 -5.03 -24.68 -8.52
#